data_AF-A0A356MPM2-F1
#
_entry.id   AF-A0A356MPM2-F1
#
_cell.length_a   1.000
_cell.length_b   1.000
_cell.length_c   1.000
_cell.angle_alpha   90.00
_cell.angle_beta   90.00
_cell.angle_gamma   90.00
#
_symmetry.space_group_name_H-M   'P 1'
#
loop_
_entity.id
_entity.type
_entity.pdbx_description
1 polymer ?
#
loop_
_entity_poly.entity_id
_entity_poly.type
_entity_poly.pdbx_seq_one_letter_code
_entity_poly.pdbx_strand_id
1 'polypeptide(L)' 'MRIGFVCYPTFGGSGVVATELGKALAEKGHELHFITYSAPARMGSLKKNLYYHEVRVSDYPLFDYPPYELVL' A
#
# COMPACT_ATOMS: atom_id res chain seq x y z
N MET A 1 -6.78 -6.54 15.48
CA MET A 1 -5.69 -7.28 14.78
C MET A 1 -4.81 -6.28 14.04
N ARG A 2 -3.57 -6.66 13.72
CA ARG A 2 -2.66 -5.90 12.84
C ARG A 2 -2.72 -6.49 11.44
N ILE A 3 -2.99 -5.67 10.43
CA ILE A 3 -3.25 -6.13 9.05
C ILE A 3 -2.39 -5.31 8.06
N GLY A 4 -1.61 -6.01 7.25
CA GLY A 4 -0.82 -5.41 6.17
C GLY A 4 -1.56 -5.44 4.84
N PHE A 5 -1.53 -4.34 4.10
CA PHE A 5 -2.02 -4.23 2.73
C PHE A 5 -0.85 -3.98 1.79
N VAL A 6 -0.66 -4.88 0.82
CA VAL A 6 0.27 -4.72 -0.30
C VAL A 6 -0.56 -4.72 -1.57
N CYS A 7 -0.63 -3.58 -2.24
CA CYS A 7 -1.43 -3.40 -3.44
C CYS A 7 -0.87 -2.27 -4.31
N TYR A 8 -1.37 -2.16 -5.54
CA TYR A 8 -1.12 -0.96 -6.34
C TYR A 8 -1.93 0.22 -5.78
N PRO A 9 -1.29 1.34 -5.38
CA PRO A 9 -1.93 2.47 -4.71
C PRO A 9 -2.73 3.39 -5.65
N THR A 10 -2.97 2.98 -6.90
CA THR A 10 -3.50 3.85 -7.97
C THR A 10 -5.03 3.87 -8.03
N PHE A 11 -5.59 4.73 -8.90
CA PHE A 11 -7.03 4.83 -9.19
C PHE A 11 -7.58 3.66 -10.04
N GLY A 12 -7.10 2.44 -9.79
CA GLY A 12 -7.65 1.21 -10.36
C GLY A 12 -8.70 0.57 -9.44
N GLY A 13 -9.49 -0.37 -9.98
CA GLY A 13 -10.54 -1.06 -9.22
C GLY A 13 -10.03 -1.75 -7.96
N SER A 14 -8.94 -2.51 -8.06
CA SER A 14 -8.37 -3.26 -6.93
C SER A 14 -7.75 -2.35 -5.86
N GLY A 15 -7.03 -1.30 -6.24
CA GLY A 15 -6.44 -0.33 -5.31
C GLY A 15 -7.50 0.41 -4.49
N VAL A 16 -8.58 0.85 -5.14
CA VAL A 16 -9.71 1.48 -4.45
C VAL A 16 -10.39 0.50 -3.49
N VAL A 17 -10.64 -0.73 -3.91
CA VAL A 17 -11.24 -1.77 -3.04
C VAL A 17 -10.35 -2.03 -1.82
N ALA A 18 -9.03 -2.13 -2.00
CA ALA A 18 -8.09 -2.32 -0.91
C ALA A 18 -8.16 -1.17 0.11
N THR A 19 -8.18 0.08 -0.35
CA THR A 19 -8.28 1.24 0.53
C THR A 19 -9.62 1.28 1.28
N GLU A 20 -10.75 1.02 0.61
CA GLU A 20 -12.07 1.06 1.25
C GLU A 20 -12.27 -0.11 2.23
N LEU A 21 -11.80 -1.31 1.89
CA LEU A 21 -11.78 -2.45 2.82
C LEU A 21 -10.95 -2.12 4.05
N GLY A 22 -9.78 -1.51 3.85
CA GLY A 22 -8.95 -1.00 4.94
C GLY A 22 -9.75 -0.08 5.84
N LYS A 23 -10.35 1.00 5.33
CA LYS A 23 -11.15 1.92 6.16
C LYS A 23 -12.24 1.21 6.98
N ALA A 24 -12.96 0.28 6.38
CA ALA A 24 -14.00 -0.49 7.07
C ALA A 24 -13.42 -1.36 8.21
N LEU A 25 -12.22 -1.91 8.03
CA LEU A 25 -11.51 -2.65 9.10
C LEU A 25 -10.95 -1.71 10.17
N ALA A 26 -10.48 -0.52 9.80
CA ALA A 26 -10.03 0.48 10.78
C ALA A 26 -11.19 0.93 11.68
N GLU A 27 -12.40 1.08 11.14
CA GLU A 27 -13.59 1.42 11.92
C GLU A 27 -14.00 0.32 12.91
N LYS A 28 -13.65 -0.92 12.63
CA LYS A 28 -13.79 -2.05 13.54
C LYS A 28 -12.66 -2.17 14.57
N GLY A 29 -11.75 -1.19 14.63
CA GLY A 29 -10.65 -1.13 15.61
C GLY A 29 -9.41 -1.93 15.23
N HIS A 30 -9.27 -2.35 13.96
CA HIS A 30 -8.03 -2.99 13.49
C HIS A 30 -6.94 -1.95 13.21
N GLU A 31 -5.68 -2.34 13.40
CA GLU A 31 -4.50 -1.54 13.07
C GLU A 31 -4.05 -1.89 11.65
N LEU A 32 -3.95 -0.91 10.77
CA LEU A 32 -3.73 -1.14 9.35
C LEU A 32 -2.44 -0.52 8.86
N HIS A 33 -1.70 -1.28 8.07
CA HIS A 33 -0.41 -0.88 7.53
C HIS A 33 -0.46 -1.02 6.00
N PHE A 34 -0.57 0.10 5.29
CA PHE A 34 -0.44 0.14 3.84
C PHE A 34 1.04 0.22 3.47
N ILE A 35 1.50 -0.75 2.69
CA ILE A 35 2.90 -0.90 2.27
C ILE A 35 2.91 -0.79 0.75
N THR A 36 3.08 0.43 0.25
CA THR A 36 2.93 0.77 -1.18
C THR A 36 3.95 1.83 -1.58
N TYR A 37 4.28 1.93 -2.88
CA TYR A 37 5.27 2.88 -3.38
C TYR A 37 4.77 4.35 -3.44
N SER A 38 3.48 4.57 -3.19
CA SER A 38 2.88 5.89 -3.00
C SER A 38 1.67 5.76 -2.09
N ALA A 39 1.18 6.89 -1.55
CA ALA A 39 0.01 6.89 -0.68
C ALA A 39 -1.22 6.32 -1.44
N PRO A 40 -1.93 5.33 -0.87
CA PRO A 40 -3.09 4.73 -1.51
C PRO A 40 -4.16 5.77 -1.89
N ALA A 41 -4.69 5.65 -3.12
CA ALA A 41 -5.79 6.46 -3.58
C ALA A 41 -6.97 6.38 -2.60
N ARG A 42 -7.58 7.53 -2.31
CA ARG A 42 -8.69 7.71 -1.36
C ARG A 42 -8.36 7.40 0.10
N MET A 43 -7.10 7.23 0.52
CA MET A 43 -6.78 6.94 1.93
C MET A 43 -7.37 7.98 2.91
N GLY A 44 -7.44 9.25 2.50
CA GLY A 44 -8.01 10.33 3.30
C GLY A 44 -7.09 10.78 4.43
N SER A 45 -7.64 11.44 5.44
CA SER A 45 -6.88 11.86 6.62
C SER A 45 -6.45 10.64 7.46
N LEU A 46 -5.24 10.72 8.02
CA LEU A 46 -4.66 9.69 8.89
C LEU A 46 -5.56 9.51 10.13
N LYS A 47 -6.30 8.39 10.18
CA LYS A 47 -6.96 7.92 11.40
C LYS A 47 -5.91 7.33 12.35
N LYS A 48 -6.18 7.32 13.66
CA LYS A 48 -5.26 6.88 14.74
C LYS A 48 -4.68 5.46 14.53
N ASN A 49 -5.35 4.61 13.76
CA ASN A 49 -5.01 3.21 13.53
C ASN A 49 -4.69 2.88 12.07
N LEU A 50 -4.37 3.89 11.26
CA LEU A 50 -4.03 3.71 9.84
C LEU A 50 -2.62 4.27 9.58
N TYR A 51 -1.73 3.40 9.13
CA TYR A 51 -0.32 3.68 8.90
C TYR A 51 0.02 3.46 7.43
N TYR A 52 0.89 4.30 6.91
CA TYR A 52 1.43 4.21 5.56
C TYR A 52 2.95 4.06 5.63
N HIS A 53 3.47 3.08 4.88
CA HIS A 53 4.87 2.75 4.75
C HIS A 53 5.22 2.86 3.27
N GLU A 54 5.97 3.91 2.92
CA GLU A 54 6.40 4.14 1.55
C GLU A 54 7.48 3.13 1.16
N VAL A 55 7.22 2.38 0.09
CA VAL A 55 8.20 1.48 -0.52
C VAL A 55 9.00 2.27 -1.55
N ARG A 56 10.29 2.45 -1.28
CA ARG A 56 11.21 3.02 -2.27
C ARG A 56 11.65 1.95 -3.24
N VAL A 57 11.28 2.11 -4.51
CA VAL A 57 11.89 1.34 -5.60
C VAL A 57 13.34 1.80 -5.68
N SER A 58 14.26 0.90 -5.35
CA SER A 58 15.68 1.24 -5.34
C SER A 58 16.18 1.34 -6.77
N ASP A 59 16.78 2.48 -7.10
CA ASP A 59 17.66 2.60 -8.26
C ASP A 59 19.02 2.03 -7.84
N TYR A 60 19.21 0.72 -8.07
CA TYR A 60 20.41 0.02 -7.65
C TYR A 60 21.39 -0.01 -8.84
N PRO A 61 22.56 0.66 -8.76
CA PRO A 61 23.44 0.87 -9.92
C PRO A 61 23.99 -0.40 -10.57
N LEU A 62 23.85 -1.56 -9.92
CA LEU A 62 24.23 -2.84 -10.50
C LEU A 62 23.29 -3.25 -11.65
N PHE A 63 22.04 -2.78 -11.63
CA PHE A 63 21.02 -3.16 -12.59
C PHE A 63 20.73 -2.01 -13.56
N ASP A 64 21.04 -2.21 -14.85
CA ASP A 64 20.66 -1.26 -15.91
C ASP A 64 19.14 -1.21 -16.14
N TYR A 65 18.41 -2.24 -15.69
CA TYR A 65 16.96 -2.37 -15.80
C TYR A 65 16.37 -2.94 -14.50
N PRO A 66 15.10 -2.66 -14.15
CA PRO A 66 14.44 -3.34 -13.04
C PRO A 66 14.52 -4.87 -13.20
N PRO A 67 14.67 -5.65 -12.12
CA PRO A 67 14.88 -7.10 -12.18
C PRO A 67 13.68 -7.78 -12.86
N TYR A 68 13.85 -8.09 -14.15
CA TYR A 68 12.81 -8.61 -15.05
C TYR A 68 12.78 -10.14 -15.07
N GLU A 69 13.82 -10.76 -14.54
CA GLU A 69 13.93 -12.19 -14.25
C GLU A 69 13.07 -12.61 -13.05
N LEU A 70 12.62 -11.65 -12.24
CA LEU A 70 11.63 -11.89 -11.20
C LEU A 70 10.24 -11.96 -11.85
N VAL A 71 9.69 -13.17 -11.95
CA VAL A 71 8.29 -13.38 -12.34
C VAL A 71 7.40 -12.87 -11.20
N LEU A 72 6.63 -11.80 -11.46
CA LEU A 72 5.63 -11.19 -10.58
C LEU A 72 4.24 -11.81 -10.75
#